data_AF-T0PNJ8-F1
#
_entry.id   AF-T0PNJ8-F1
#
_cell.length_a   1.000
_cell.length_b   1.000
_cell.length_c   1.000
_cell.angle_alpha   90.00
_cell.angle_beta   90.00
_cell.angle_gamma   90.00
#
_symmetry.space_group_name_H-M   'P 1'
#
loop_
_entity.id
_entity.type
_entity.pdbx_description
1 polymer ?
#
loop_
_entity_poly.entity_id
_entity_poly.type
_entity_poly.pdbx_seq_one_letter_code
_entity_poly.pdbx_strand_id
1 'polypeptide(L)'
;MWKSTSEAIAEELLQELVGRWETLDVGSVFAQDQLAALWRVSFPSSPLETPLTPHPRWLELGFSSPEPWLDIHTTLHLHCILYVAEHQHKLYMQLLRRNDFPVMQTLVTLLDTLVAHIDGKAPCPCCSAPRQGALYDGLECLYEQRQGNELELLFTRMIIEYQASSAPLSRRLRETRQRMEALVRQRPAVHALLTTPIQPSWCDVCRVLSPY
;
A
#
# COMPACT_ATOMS: atom_id res chain seq x y z
N MET A 1 -28.87 11.67 -26.73
CA MET A 1 -27.53 11.10 -26.63
C MET A 1 -27.51 10.28 -25.34
N TRP A 2 -27.76 8.98 -25.45
CA TRP A 2 -27.89 8.09 -24.29
C TRP A 2 -26.49 7.59 -23.93
N LYS A 3 -25.95 8.00 -22.78
CA LYS A 3 -24.77 7.36 -22.21
C LYS A 3 -25.09 5.87 -22.07
N SER A 4 -24.18 5.02 -22.56
CA SER A 4 -24.33 3.58 -22.43
C SER A 4 -24.44 3.23 -20.94
N THR A 5 -25.32 2.30 -20.57
CA THR A 5 -25.44 1.82 -19.17
C THR A 5 -24.09 1.35 -18.62
N SER A 6 -23.18 0.90 -19.50
CA SER A 6 -21.79 0.56 -19.16
C SER A 6 -20.93 1.76 -18.78
N GLU A 7 -21.12 2.92 -19.42
CA GLU A 7 -20.36 4.13 -19.12
C GLU A 7 -20.82 4.75 -17.80
N ALA A 8 -22.12 4.69 -17.51
CA ALA A 8 -22.66 5.17 -16.24
C ALA A 8 -22.22 4.28 -15.05
N ILE A 9 -22.19 2.96 -15.23
CA ILE A 9 -21.69 2.01 -14.23
C ILE A 9 -20.17 2.16 -14.05
N ALA A 10 -19.41 2.37 -15.14
CA ALA A 10 -17.98 2.65 -15.06
C ALA A 10 -17.68 3.99 -14.37
N GLU A 11 -18.50 5.02 -14.61
CA GLU A 11 -18.38 6.34 -13.99
C GLU A 11 -18.77 6.31 -12.49
N GLU A 12 -19.76 5.49 -12.08
CA GLU A 12 -20.07 5.21 -10.67
C GLU A 12 -18.98 4.40 -9.98
N LEU A 13 -18.43 3.36 -10.62
CA LEU A 13 -17.29 2.58 -10.09
C LEU A 13 -16.00 3.40 -10.03
N LEU A 14 -15.77 4.29 -11.01
CA LEU A 14 -14.68 5.28 -10.98
C LEU A 14 -14.93 6.33 -9.91
N GLN A 15 -16.17 6.77 -9.66
CA GLN A 15 -16.50 7.63 -8.53
C GLN A 15 -16.35 6.90 -7.19
N GLU A 16 -16.60 5.60 -7.12
CA GLU A 16 -16.30 4.76 -5.94
C GLU A 16 -14.79 4.55 -5.76
N LEU A 17 -14.02 4.39 -6.85
CA LEU A 17 -12.57 4.18 -6.84
C LEU A 17 -11.79 5.48 -6.61
N VAL A 18 -12.29 6.61 -7.11
CA VAL A 18 -11.83 7.97 -6.78
C VAL A 18 -12.33 8.37 -5.39
N GLY A 19 -13.51 7.90 -4.99
CA GLY A 19 -14.05 7.99 -3.62
C GLY A 19 -13.25 7.18 -2.58
N ARG A 20 -12.46 6.18 -3.00
CA ARG A 20 -11.48 5.49 -2.13
C ARG A 20 -10.28 6.35 -1.72
N TRP A 21 -10.21 7.58 -2.24
CA TRP A 21 -9.23 8.60 -1.84
C TRP A 21 -9.86 9.62 -0.89
N GLU A 22 -11.12 9.42 -0.49
CA GLU A 22 -11.76 10.27 0.49
C GLU A 22 -11.06 10.13 1.84
N THR A 23 -10.83 11.29 2.46
CA THR A 23 -10.59 11.41 3.90
C THR A 23 -11.53 10.47 4.63
N LEU A 24 -10.97 9.62 5.48
CA LEU A 24 -11.72 8.61 6.20
C LEU A 24 -12.89 9.25 6.98
N ASP A 25 -14.12 8.87 6.63
CA ASP A 25 -15.27 9.04 7.50
C ASP A 25 -15.36 7.85 8.46
N VAL A 26 -15.10 8.09 9.75
CA VAL A 26 -15.21 7.06 10.80
C VAL A 26 -16.65 6.54 10.93
N GLY A 27 -17.65 7.31 10.50
CA GLY A 27 -19.05 6.91 10.42
C GLY A 27 -19.37 6.00 9.23
N SER A 28 -18.45 5.82 8.29
CA SER A 28 -18.65 4.97 7.11
C SER A 28 -18.73 3.50 7.50
N VAL A 29 -19.87 2.87 7.21
CA VAL A 29 -20.10 1.43 7.42
C VAL A 29 -19.02 0.61 6.72
N PHE A 30 -18.62 1.02 5.52
CA PHE A 30 -17.58 0.35 4.76
C PHE A 30 -16.21 0.37 5.46
N ALA A 31 -15.81 1.53 6.01
CA ALA A 31 -14.56 1.64 6.76
C ALA A 31 -14.61 0.82 8.05
N GLN A 32 -15.74 0.85 8.76
CA GLN A 32 -15.97 0.06 9.96
C GLN A 32 -15.88 -1.45 9.68
N ASP A 33 -16.48 -1.91 8.58
CA ASP A 33 -16.42 -3.31 8.15
C ASP A 33 -14.99 -3.76 7.83
N GLN A 34 -14.20 -2.92 7.17
CA GLN A 34 -12.80 -3.23 6.88
C GLN A 34 -11.94 -3.27 8.15
N LEU A 35 -12.15 -2.34 9.08
CA LEU A 35 -11.45 -2.37 10.37
C LEU A 35 -11.83 -3.62 11.18
N ALA A 36 -13.12 -4.00 11.16
CA ALA A 36 -13.59 -5.22 11.79
C ALA A 36 -13.03 -6.49 11.14
N ALA A 37 -12.87 -6.51 9.81
CA ALA A 37 -12.18 -7.59 9.10
C ALA A 37 -10.71 -7.67 9.52
N LEU A 38 -10.00 -6.55 9.55
CA LEU A 38 -8.59 -6.49 9.96
C LEU A 38 -8.40 -7.03 11.40
N TRP A 39 -9.30 -6.67 12.31
CA TRP A 39 -9.31 -7.21 13.67
C TRP A 39 -9.51 -8.72 13.71
N ARG A 40 -10.49 -9.26 12.98
CA ARG A 40 -10.76 -10.70 12.93
C ARG A 40 -9.56 -11.48 12.41
N VAL A 41 -8.89 -10.97 11.38
CA VAL A 41 -7.68 -11.59 10.81
C VAL A 41 -6.51 -11.53 11.79
N SER A 42 -6.36 -10.42 12.53
CA SER A 42 -5.25 -10.22 13.46
C SER A 42 -5.45 -10.94 14.79
N PHE A 43 -6.70 -11.08 15.23
CA PHE A 43 -7.09 -11.64 16.52
C PHE A 43 -8.28 -12.59 16.36
N PRO A 44 -8.09 -13.76 15.74
CA PRO A 44 -9.17 -14.70 15.42
C PRO A 44 -9.90 -15.26 16.66
N SER A 45 -9.27 -15.18 17.84
CA SER A 45 -9.85 -15.62 19.11
C SER A 45 -10.57 -14.50 19.89
N SER A 46 -10.60 -13.26 19.37
CA SER A 46 -11.27 -12.13 20.00
C SER A 46 -12.78 -12.12 19.74
N PRO A 47 -13.58 -11.49 20.61
CA PRO A 47 -14.99 -11.21 20.34
C PRO A 47 -15.19 -10.33 19.10
N LEU A 48 -16.34 -10.46 18.44
CA LEU A 48 -16.69 -9.75 17.19
C LEU A 48 -16.97 -8.25 17.39
N GLU A 49 -17.41 -7.83 18.57
CA GLU A 49 -17.89 -6.46 18.85
C GLU A 49 -16.75 -5.47 19.21
N THR A 50 -15.54 -5.97 19.41
CA THR A 50 -14.40 -5.19 19.90
C THR A 50 -13.72 -4.20 18.92
N PRO A 51 -13.76 -4.35 17.58
CA PRO A 51 -12.89 -3.57 16.70
C PRO A 51 -13.28 -2.09 16.55
N LEU A 52 -14.54 -1.74 16.79
CA LEU A 52 -15.07 -0.39 16.56
C LEU A 52 -14.90 0.54 17.76
N THR A 53 -14.40 0.01 18.88
CA THR A 53 -14.15 0.77 20.11
C THR A 53 -12.66 0.85 20.41
N PRO A 54 -12.17 1.90 21.09
CA PRO A 54 -10.80 1.97 21.54
C PRO A 54 -10.42 0.72 22.36
N HIS A 55 -9.36 0.02 21.95
CA HIS A 55 -8.95 -1.23 22.58
C HIS A 55 -7.42 -1.37 22.63
N PRO A 56 -6.83 -1.73 23.78
CA PRO A 56 -5.37 -1.76 23.96
C PRO A 56 -4.66 -2.73 23.01
N ARG A 57 -5.34 -3.78 22.55
CA ARG A 57 -4.76 -4.73 21.57
C ARG A 57 -4.42 -4.11 20.23
N TRP A 58 -5.00 -2.96 19.85
CA TRP A 58 -4.55 -2.23 18.66
C TRP A 58 -3.06 -1.83 18.77
N LEU A 59 -2.56 -1.59 19.98
CA LEU A 59 -1.14 -1.34 20.20
C LEU A 59 -0.26 -2.56 19.86
N GLU A 60 -0.78 -3.79 19.98
CA GLU A 60 -0.05 -5.01 19.60
C GLU A 60 0.21 -5.08 18.08
N LEU A 61 -0.59 -4.37 17.28
CA LEU A 61 -0.39 -4.25 15.83
C LEU A 61 0.55 -3.08 15.49
N GLY A 62 0.92 -2.25 16.46
CA GLY A 62 1.76 -1.08 16.27
C GLY A 62 1.00 0.18 15.84
N PHE A 63 -0.30 0.28 16.15
CA PHE A 63 -1.00 1.57 16.16
C PHE A 63 -0.40 2.47 17.27
N SER A 64 -0.48 3.79 17.09
CA SER A 64 0.02 4.78 18.04
C SER A 64 -0.86 4.90 19.28
N SER A 65 -2.13 4.51 19.17
CA SER A 65 -3.12 4.58 20.24
C SER A 65 -4.07 3.37 20.22
N PRO A 66 -4.84 3.14 21.30
CA PRO A 66 -5.95 2.18 21.31
C PRO A 66 -7.05 2.49 20.30
N GLU A 67 -7.08 3.69 19.72
CA GLU A 67 -8.02 4.13 18.69
C GLU A 67 -7.32 4.12 17.32
N PRO A 68 -7.58 3.11 16.45
CA PRO A 68 -6.85 2.94 15.19
C PRO A 68 -7.15 4.05 14.17
N TRP A 69 -8.28 4.74 14.31
CA TRP A 69 -8.69 5.86 13.46
C TRP A 69 -7.74 7.06 13.52
N LEU A 70 -6.92 7.17 14.57
CA LEU A 70 -5.93 8.24 14.67
C LEU A 70 -4.76 8.07 13.70
N ASP A 71 -4.46 6.84 13.27
CA ASP A 71 -3.39 6.55 12.30
C ASP A 71 -3.94 6.28 10.89
N ILE A 72 -5.21 5.88 10.77
CA ILE A 72 -5.85 5.56 9.50
C ILE A 72 -6.55 6.82 8.98
N HIS A 73 -6.02 7.39 7.90
CA HIS A 73 -6.51 8.65 7.35
C HIS A 73 -7.38 8.49 6.10
N THR A 74 -7.34 7.33 5.45
CA THR A 74 -8.07 7.05 4.20
C THR A 74 -8.66 5.64 4.22
N THR A 75 -9.73 5.43 3.45
CA THR A 75 -10.26 4.08 3.20
C THR A 75 -9.27 3.21 2.42
N LEU A 76 -8.40 3.82 1.61
CA LEU A 76 -7.28 3.14 0.96
C LEU A 76 -6.31 2.49 1.95
N HIS A 77 -6.01 3.14 3.08
CA HIS A 77 -5.15 2.56 4.12
C HIS A 77 -5.71 1.24 4.62
N LEU A 78 -6.99 1.22 5.00
CA LEU A 78 -7.66 0.01 5.43
C LEU A 78 -7.67 -1.05 4.34
N HIS A 79 -8.01 -0.65 3.11
CA HIS A 79 -8.17 -1.58 2.01
C HIS A 79 -6.87 -2.32 1.68
N CYS A 80 -5.77 -1.59 1.49
CA CYS A 80 -4.48 -2.18 1.14
C CYS A 80 -3.86 -2.97 2.31
N ILE A 81 -4.02 -2.50 3.55
CA ILE A 81 -3.54 -3.23 4.74
C ILE A 81 -4.32 -4.54 4.91
N LEU A 82 -5.65 -4.49 4.78
CA LEU A 82 -6.51 -5.66 4.86
C LEU A 82 -6.21 -6.66 3.74
N TYR A 83 -5.99 -6.18 2.50
CA TYR A 83 -5.59 -7.03 1.39
C TYR A 83 -4.34 -7.85 1.75
N VAL A 84 -3.30 -7.22 2.29
CA VAL A 84 -2.06 -7.90 2.73
C VAL A 84 -2.36 -8.88 3.88
N ALA A 85 -3.18 -8.48 4.85
CA ALA A 85 -3.54 -9.33 5.98
C ALA A 85 -4.28 -10.61 5.56
N GLU A 86 -5.16 -10.53 4.56
CA GLU A 86 -5.96 -11.65 4.06
C GLU A 86 -5.21 -12.50 3.03
N HIS A 87 -4.60 -11.87 2.02
CA HIS A 87 -4.04 -12.55 0.85
C HIS A 87 -2.56 -12.89 1.02
N GLN A 88 -1.86 -12.17 1.90
CA GLN A 88 -0.45 -12.39 2.22
C GLN A 88 -0.28 -12.62 3.73
N HIS A 89 -1.22 -13.36 4.34
CA HIS A 89 -1.30 -13.54 5.79
C HIS A 89 0.01 -13.99 6.45
N LYS A 90 0.79 -14.84 5.77
CA LYS A 90 2.11 -15.28 6.27
C LYS A 90 3.09 -14.12 6.40
N LEU A 91 3.15 -13.23 5.39
CA LEU A 91 3.96 -12.02 5.43
C LEU A 91 3.47 -11.08 6.53
N TYR A 92 2.15 -10.86 6.60
CA TYR A 92 1.53 -10.03 7.64
C TYR A 92 1.90 -10.48 9.06
N MET A 93 1.69 -11.76 9.37
CA MET A 93 2.02 -12.32 10.69
C MET A 93 3.53 -12.31 10.97
N GLN A 94 4.38 -12.43 9.96
CA GLN A 94 5.82 -12.29 10.12
C GLN A 94 6.21 -10.85 10.53
N LEU A 95 5.58 -9.83 9.95
CA LEU A 95 5.83 -8.43 10.32
C LEU A 95 5.44 -8.19 11.78
N LEU A 96 4.25 -8.62 12.18
CA LEU A 96 3.74 -8.46 13.56
C LEU A 96 4.65 -9.13 14.60
N ARG A 97 5.21 -10.30 14.29
CA ARG A 97 6.08 -11.05 15.22
C ARG A 97 7.47 -10.46 15.39
N ARG A 98 7.97 -9.69 14.42
CA ARG A 98 9.35 -9.16 14.49
C ARG A 98 9.52 -8.13 15.59
N ASN A 99 8.48 -7.35 15.90
CA ASN A 99 8.49 -6.31 16.93
C ASN A 99 9.67 -5.31 16.83
N ASP A 100 10.27 -5.19 15.64
CA ASP A 100 11.43 -4.32 15.36
C ASP A 100 10.99 -2.86 15.09
N PHE A 101 9.71 -2.64 14.77
CA PHE A 101 9.11 -1.35 14.41
C PHE A 101 7.58 -1.41 14.60
N PRO A 102 6.90 -0.26 14.79
CA PRO A 102 5.44 -0.21 14.86
C PRO A 102 4.84 -0.54 13.49
N VAL A 103 4.30 -1.76 13.34
CA VAL A 103 3.93 -2.32 12.03
C VAL A 103 2.86 -1.48 11.35
N MET A 104 1.74 -1.16 12.00
CA MET A 104 0.65 -0.41 11.37
C MET A 104 1.07 1.01 10.96
N GLN A 105 1.75 1.76 11.83
CA GLN A 105 2.29 3.08 11.46
C GLN A 105 3.27 2.99 10.28
N THR A 106 4.09 1.93 10.23
CA THR A 106 5.02 1.70 9.12
C THR A 106 4.26 1.38 7.83
N LEU A 107 3.24 0.52 7.88
CA LEU A 107 2.42 0.17 6.71
C LEU A 107 1.69 1.39 6.16
N VAL A 108 1.11 2.23 7.02
CA VAL A 108 0.51 3.52 6.64
C VAL A 108 1.55 4.41 5.96
N THR A 109 2.73 4.58 6.56
CA THR A 109 3.82 5.39 5.99
C THR A 109 4.29 4.88 4.62
N LEU A 110 4.40 3.55 4.45
CA LEU A 110 4.79 2.94 3.19
C LEU A 110 3.74 3.21 2.11
N LEU A 111 2.45 3.11 2.46
CA LEU A 111 1.35 3.36 1.54
C LEU A 111 1.26 4.83 1.15
N ASP A 112 1.36 5.76 2.10
CA ASP A 112 1.45 7.20 1.82
C ASP A 112 2.61 7.51 0.87
N THR A 113 3.77 6.85 1.08
CA THR A 113 4.94 7.01 0.22
C THR A 113 4.68 6.48 -1.20
N LEU A 114 3.96 5.37 -1.32
CA LEU A 114 3.59 4.78 -2.62
C LEU A 114 2.58 5.66 -3.36
N VAL A 115 1.55 6.15 -2.67
CA VAL A 115 0.54 7.05 -3.23
C VAL A 115 1.20 8.36 -3.67
N ALA A 116 2.06 8.96 -2.85
CA ALA A 116 2.82 10.15 -3.24
C ALA A 116 3.76 9.92 -4.45
N HIS A 117 4.23 8.68 -4.63
CA HIS A 117 5.00 8.28 -5.80
C HIS A 117 4.12 8.20 -7.06
N ILE A 118 2.88 7.71 -6.91
CA ILE A 118 1.89 7.56 -7.99
C ILE A 118 1.28 8.93 -8.39
N ASP A 119 0.99 9.80 -7.43
CA ASP A 119 0.34 11.11 -7.59
C ASP A 119 1.23 12.22 -8.17
N GLY A 120 2.53 11.97 -8.31
CA GLY A 120 3.39 12.78 -9.17
C GLY A 120 4.28 13.83 -8.50
N LYS A 121 5.06 13.51 -7.46
CA LYS A 121 6.14 14.40 -6.98
C LYS A 121 7.45 13.69 -6.61
N ALA A 122 8.22 13.25 -7.61
CA ALA A 122 9.66 13.58 -7.76
C ALA A 122 10.27 12.91 -9.00
N PRO A 123 10.81 13.65 -9.98
CA PRO A 123 11.83 13.11 -10.88
C PRO A 123 13.17 12.94 -10.14
N CYS A 124 14.01 12.00 -10.61
CA CYS A 124 15.45 12.04 -10.30
C CYS A 124 16.00 13.38 -10.83
N PRO A 125 16.90 14.08 -10.11
CA PRO A 125 17.65 15.22 -10.63
C PRO A 125 18.47 14.92 -11.91
N CYS A 126 18.62 13.64 -12.26
CA CYS A 126 19.44 13.13 -13.34
C CYS A 126 18.70 12.76 -14.62
N CYS A 127 17.37 12.56 -14.57
CA CYS A 127 16.61 12.01 -15.69
C CYS A 127 15.40 12.89 -15.98
N SER A 128 15.47 13.57 -17.12
CA SER A 128 14.46 14.40 -17.76
C SER A 128 12.99 14.04 -17.48
N ALA A 129 12.23 15.08 -17.12
CA ALA A 129 10.78 15.32 -17.24
C ALA A 129 9.82 14.12 -17.08
N PRO A 130 8.99 14.07 -16.01
CA PRO A 130 7.84 13.19 -15.98
C PRO A 130 6.78 13.72 -16.97
N ARG A 131 6.29 12.86 -17.87
CA ARG A 131 4.98 13.08 -18.50
C ARG A 131 3.94 12.57 -17.51
N GLN A 132 3.09 13.46 -16.99
CA GLN A 132 1.86 13.08 -16.30
C GLN A 132 1.05 12.14 -17.23
N GLY A 133 0.55 11.03 -16.68
CA GLY A 133 -0.38 10.14 -17.40
C GLY A 133 0.13 8.73 -17.74
N ALA A 134 1.02 8.12 -16.96
CA ALA A 134 1.47 6.73 -17.18
C ALA A 134 1.11 5.74 -16.05
N LEU A 135 0.19 6.11 -15.16
CA LEU A 135 -0.32 5.27 -14.06
C LEU A 135 -1.85 5.10 -14.11
N TYR A 136 -2.47 5.49 -15.23
CA TYR A 136 -3.88 5.27 -15.50
C TYR A 136 -3.96 4.56 -16.84
N ASP A 137 -4.23 3.25 -16.80
CA ASP A 137 -4.91 2.43 -17.82
C ASP A 137 -4.66 0.94 -17.47
N GLY A 138 -5.24 0.47 -16.36
CA GLY A 138 -5.09 -0.92 -15.91
C GLY A 138 -5.80 -1.29 -14.61
N LEU A 139 -6.19 -0.31 -13.80
CA LEU A 139 -6.87 -0.53 -12.51
C LEU A 139 -8.23 -1.23 -12.64
N GLU A 140 -8.98 -1.01 -13.72
CA GLU A 140 -10.30 -1.63 -13.94
C GLU A 140 -10.21 -3.13 -14.24
N CYS A 141 -9.19 -3.58 -14.97
CA CYS A 141 -9.07 -4.98 -15.42
C CYS A 141 -8.63 -5.95 -14.29
N LEU A 142 -8.05 -5.42 -13.21
CA LEU A 142 -7.47 -6.21 -12.12
C LEU A 142 -8.43 -6.48 -10.96
N TYR A 143 -9.43 -5.61 -10.77
CA TYR A 143 -10.47 -5.81 -9.75
C TYR A 143 -11.36 -7.01 -10.06
N GLU A 144 -11.58 -7.32 -11.34
CA GLU A 144 -12.48 -8.42 -11.76
C GLU A 144 -11.91 -9.81 -11.44
N GLN A 145 -10.60 -9.96 -11.22
CA GLN A 145 -9.94 -11.26 -11.09
C GLN A 145 -9.58 -11.68 -9.65
N ARG A 146 -9.86 -10.83 -8.64
CA ARG A 146 -9.48 -11.08 -7.22
C ARG A 146 -8.00 -11.42 -7.01
N GLN A 147 -7.12 -11.00 -7.92
CA GLN A 147 -5.66 -11.18 -7.79
C GLN A 147 -4.97 -10.01 -7.08
N GLY A 148 -5.75 -9.01 -6.66
CA GLY A 148 -5.26 -7.70 -6.23
C GLY A 148 -5.10 -6.76 -7.41
N ASN A 149 -5.43 -5.49 -7.21
CA ASN A 149 -5.15 -4.44 -8.18
C ASN A 149 -3.65 -4.09 -8.18
N GLU A 150 -3.22 -3.31 -9.16
CA GLU A 150 -1.80 -2.91 -9.30
C GLU A 150 -1.27 -2.22 -8.04
N LEU A 151 -2.09 -1.39 -7.38
CA LEU A 151 -1.74 -0.66 -6.17
C LEU A 151 -1.52 -1.60 -4.96
N GLU A 152 -2.40 -2.58 -4.76
CA GLU A 152 -2.29 -3.60 -3.71
C GLU A 152 -1.06 -4.47 -3.91
N LEU A 153 -0.75 -4.82 -5.16
CA LEU A 153 0.44 -5.60 -5.52
C LEU A 153 1.72 -4.78 -5.36
N LEU A 154 1.72 -3.51 -5.78
CA LEU A 154 2.85 -2.60 -5.56
C LEU A 154 3.08 -2.35 -4.07
N PHE A 155 2.02 -2.17 -3.28
CA PHE A 155 2.12 -2.03 -1.83
C PHE A 155 2.68 -3.30 -1.17
N THR A 156 2.14 -4.46 -1.54
CA THR A 156 2.66 -5.75 -1.09
C THR A 156 4.15 -5.90 -1.44
N ARG A 157 4.55 -5.53 -2.65
CA ARG A 157 5.95 -5.59 -3.07
C ARG A 157 6.82 -4.62 -2.26
N MET A 158 6.33 -3.42 -1.98
CA MET A 158 7.02 -2.43 -1.15
C MET A 158 7.27 -2.95 0.28
N ILE A 159 6.30 -3.67 0.86
CA ILE A 159 6.46 -4.33 2.16
C ILE A 159 7.53 -5.41 2.12
N ILE A 160 7.55 -6.25 1.07
CA ILE A 160 8.57 -7.29 0.89
C ILE A 160 9.97 -6.66 0.84
N GLU A 161 10.14 -5.61 0.05
CA GLU A 161 11.42 -4.90 -0.06
C GLU A 161 11.82 -4.20 1.25
N TYR A 162 10.86 -3.65 1.98
CA TYR A 162 11.10 -3.08 3.31
C TYR A 162 11.56 -4.13 4.30
N GLN A 163 10.88 -5.29 4.36
CA GLN A 163 11.21 -6.37 5.28
C GLN A 163 12.56 -7.03 4.96
N ALA A 164 12.91 -7.15 3.68
CA ALA A 164 14.15 -7.75 3.21
C ALA A 164 15.37 -6.84 3.36
N SER A 165 15.16 -5.52 3.54
CA SER A 165 16.26 -4.56 3.71
C SER A 165 16.98 -4.77 5.04
N SER A 166 18.30 -4.92 4.96
CA SER A 166 19.21 -4.95 6.11
C SER A 166 19.61 -3.55 6.61
N ALA A 167 19.14 -2.48 5.95
CA ALA A 167 19.48 -1.12 6.33
C ALA A 167 18.89 -0.73 7.68
N PRO A 168 19.52 0.23 8.40
CA PRO A 168 18.94 0.84 9.59
C PRO A 168 17.56 1.44 9.29
N LEU A 169 16.64 1.42 10.27
CA LEU A 169 15.26 1.92 10.11
C LEU A 169 15.20 3.35 9.52
N SER A 170 16.14 4.21 9.93
CA SER A 170 16.24 5.60 9.45
C SER A 170 16.52 5.74 7.95
N ARG A 171 17.08 4.71 7.31
CA ARG A 171 17.38 4.68 5.86
C ARG A 171 16.51 3.71 5.08
N ARG A 172 15.93 2.72 5.77
CA ARG A 172 15.16 1.62 5.18
C ARG A 172 14.05 2.11 4.26
N LEU A 173 13.22 3.05 4.72
CA LEU A 173 12.13 3.62 3.91
C LEU A 173 12.65 4.25 2.60
N ARG A 174 13.76 4.98 2.67
CA ARG A 174 14.36 5.65 1.50
C ARG A 174 14.89 4.64 0.50
N GLU A 175 15.59 3.60 0.96
CA GLU A 175 16.12 2.55 0.09
C GLU A 175 14.99 1.72 -0.53
N THR A 176 13.99 1.34 0.27
CA THR A 176 12.78 0.67 -0.23
C THR A 176 12.12 1.49 -1.33
N ARG A 177 11.92 2.80 -1.11
CA ARG A 177 11.40 3.70 -2.13
C ARG A 177 12.23 3.67 -3.41
N GLN A 178 13.55 3.78 -3.32
CA GLN A 178 14.43 3.74 -4.50
C GLN A 178 14.31 2.42 -5.28
N ARG A 179 14.17 1.29 -4.57
CA ARG A 179 13.94 -0.01 -5.21
C ARG A 179 12.58 -0.06 -5.91
N MET A 180 11.53 0.47 -5.29
CA MET A 180 10.20 0.57 -5.91
C MET A 180 10.22 1.47 -7.15
N GLU A 181 10.93 2.60 -7.10
CA GLU A 181 11.14 3.46 -8.29
C GLU A 181 11.83 2.69 -9.43
N ALA A 182 12.84 1.88 -9.12
CA ALA A 182 13.52 1.04 -10.10
C ALA A 182 12.60 -0.06 -10.68
N LEU A 183 11.73 -0.66 -9.86
CA LEU A 183 10.74 -1.65 -10.30
C LEU A 183 9.70 -1.04 -11.24
N VAL A 184 9.10 0.09 -10.86
CA VAL A 184 8.07 0.76 -11.68
C VAL A 184 8.65 1.18 -13.04
N ARG A 185 9.91 1.61 -13.08
CA ARG A 185 10.61 1.92 -14.35
C ARG A 185 10.79 0.69 -15.26
N GLN A 186 10.88 -0.51 -14.70
CA GLN A 186 10.97 -1.75 -15.49
C GLN A 186 9.65 -2.14 -16.14
N ARG A 187 8.52 -1.53 -15.74
CA ARG A 187 7.17 -1.81 -16.24
C ARG A 187 6.86 -3.32 -16.28
N PRO A 188 7.02 -4.03 -15.14
CA PRO A 188 6.67 -5.44 -15.08
C PRO A 188 5.18 -5.63 -15.40
N ALA A 189 4.83 -6.78 -15.98
CA ALA A 189 3.44 -7.17 -16.06
C ALA A 189 2.86 -7.37 -14.65
N VAL A 190 1.56 -7.09 -14.46
CA VAL A 190 0.92 -7.09 -13.14
C VAL A 190 1.11 -8.42 -12.40
N HIS A 191 0.91 -9.55 -13.08
CA HIS A 191 1.11 -10.89 -12.52
C HIS A 191 2.55 -11.19 -12.08
N ALA A 192 3.53 -10.40 -12.55
CA ALA A 192 4.94 -10.54 -12.24
C ALA A 192 5.44 -9.46 -11.26
N LEU A 193 4.60 -8.53 -10.78
CA LEU A 193 4.98 -7.45 -9.87
C LEU A 193 5.65 -7.96 -8.59
N LEU A 194 5.14 -9.07 -8.03
CA LEU A 194 5.66 -9.62 -6.78
C LEU A 194 6.94 -10.43 -6.96
N THR A 195 7.31 -10.83 -8.17
CA THR A 195 8.41 -11.79 -8.42
C THR A 195 9.54 -11.22 -9.28
N THR A 196 9.28 -10.15 -10.03
CA THR A 196 10.28 -9.55 -10.92
C THR A 196 11.50 -9.07 -10.11
N PRO A 197 12.72 -9.49 -10.49
CA PRO A 197 13.93 -9.02 -9.83
C PRO A 197 14.14 -7.53 -10.06
N ILE A 198 14.34 -6.75 -9.00
CA ILE A 198 14.64 -5.32 -9.12
C ILE A 198 16.10 -5.16 -9.52
N GLN A 199 16.33 -4.85 -10.80
CA GLN A 199 17.67 -4.56 -11.29
C GLN A 199 18.16 -3.20 -10.76
N PRO A 200 19.44 -3.10 -10.32
CA PRO A 200 20.03 -1.81 -9.99
C PRO A 200 20.06 -0.93 -11.24
N SER A 201 19.76 0.36 -11.08
CA SER A 201 19.90 1.28 -12.19
C SER A 201 21.39 1.55 -12.45
N TRP A 202 21.75 1.93 -13.68
CA TRP A 202 23.11 2.38 -13.99
C TRP A 202 23.56 3.54 -13.09
N CYS A 203 22.63 4.38 -12.62
CA CYS A 203 22.91 5.44 -11.66
C CYS A 203 23.35 4.91 -10.28
N ASP A 204 22.81 3.77 -9.85
CA ASP A 204 23.19 3.10 -8.60
C ASP A 204 24.58 2.47 -8.72
N VAL A 205 24.88 1.86 -9.87
CA VAL A 205 26.20 1.29 -10.19
C VAL A 205 27.27 2.39 -10.22
N CYS A 206 26.99 3.54 -10.84
CA CYS A 206 27.92 4.66 -10.91
C CYS A 206 28.18 5.34 -9.55
N ARG A 207 27.20 5.37 -8.64
CA ARG A 207 27.39 5.88 -7.26
C ARG A 207 28.33 5.01 -6.43
N VAL A 208 28.31 3.69 -6.63
CA VAL A 208 29.24 2.78 -5.95
C VAL A 208 30.67 2.92 -6.47
N LEU A 209 30.82 3.36 -7.73
CA LEU A 209 32.12 3.53 -8.38
C LEU A 209 32.73 4.94 -8.21
N SER A 210 31.99 5.90 -7.67
CA SER A 210 32.49 7.25 -7.36
C SER A 210 32.27 7.57 -5.88
N PRO A 211 33.26 7.34 -5.00
CA PRO A 211 33.15 7.62 -3.56
C PRO A 211 33.32 9.12 -3.20
N TYR A 212 33.19 10.02 -4.17
CA TYR A 212 33.37 11.46 -4.03
C TYR A 212 32.04 12.21 -4.08
#